data_AF-A0A9X2JI26-F1
#
_entry.id   AF-A0A9X2JI26-F1
#
_cell.length_a   1.000
_cell.length_b   1.000
_cell.length_c   1.000
_cell.angle_alpha   90.00
_cell.angle_beta   90.00
_cell.angle_gamma   90.00
#
_symmetry.space_group_name_H-M   'P 1'
#
loop_
_entity.id
_entity.type
_entity.pdbx_description
1 polymer ?
#
loop_
_entity_poly.entity_id
_entity_poly.type
_entity_poly.pdbx_seq_one_letter_code
_entity_poly.pdbx_strand_id
1 'polypeptide(L)' 'MGANVSPQCHQGARVELVYIEPPLETIVRQNADRSRPVPKKVVERLAGKLEVPTWRECHALALLERVA' A
#
# COMPACT_ATOMS: atom_id res chain seq x y z
N MET A 1 -25.60 -8.12 3.51
CA MET A 1 -24.19 -7.77 3.80
C MET A 1 -23.39 -9.06 3.77
N GLY A 2 -22.91 -9.45 2.59
CA GLY A 2 -22.04 -10.63 2.45
C GLY A 2 -20.61 -10.22 2.74
N ALA A 3 -19.95 -10.90 3.67
CA ALA A 3 -18.53 -10.74 3.86
C ALA A 3 -17.81 -11.14 2.56
N ASN A 4 -17.18 -10.18 1.89
CA ASN A 4 -16.27 -10.45 0.78
C ASN A 4 -15.02 -11.13 1.33
N VAL A 5 -15.11 -12.43 1.59
CA VAL A 5 -13.97 -13.21 2.07
C VAL A 5 -13.18 -13.64 0.83
N SER A 6 -11.95 -13.13 0.70
CA SER A 6 -11.05 -13.57 -0.34
C SER A 6 -10.74 -15.08 -0.23
N PRO A 7 -10.69 -15.81 -1.35
CA PRO A 7 -10.24 -17.21 -1.40
C PRO A 7 -8.77 -17.43 -0.97
N GLN A 8 -7.93 -16.38 -0.91
CA GLN A 8 -6.47 -16.51 -0.81
C GLN A 8 -5.92 -16.29 0.61
N CYS A 9 -6.77 -15.86 1.56
CA CYS A 9 -6.39 -15.72 2.96
C CYS A 9 -6.34 -17.10 3.65
N HIS A 10 -5.17 -17.74 3.66
CA HIS A 10 -4.97 -19.00 4.36
C HIS A 10 -4.61 -18.81 5.85
N GLN A 11 -5.50 -19.38 6.68
CA GLN A 11 -5.43 -19.75 8.11
C GLN A 11 -5.34 -18.66 9.19
N GLY A 12 -6.47 -18.46 9.87
CA GLY A 12 -6.60 -18.01 11.26
C GLY A 12 -6.54 -16.50 11.53
N ALA A 13 -5.79 -15.74 10.74
CA ALA A 13 -5.63 -14.31 10.94
C ALA A 13 -6.54 -13.48 10.00
N ARG A 14 -7.14 -12.43 10.54
CA ARG A 14 -7.84 -11.41 9.74
C ARG A 14 -6.82 -10.40 9.21
N VAL A 15 -6.88 -10.14 7.91
CA VAL A 15 -5.99 -9.22 7.19
C VAL A 15 -6.81 -8.08 6.62
N GLU A 16 -6.43 -6.84 6.96
CA GLU A 16 -7.03 -5.61 6.44
C GLU A 16 -5.93 -4.78 5.76
N LEU A 17 -6.20 -4.33 4.53
CA LEU A 17 -5.31 -3.49 3.75
C LEU A 17 -5.88 -2.08 3.65
N VAL A 18 -5.02 -1.09 3.92
CA VAL A 18 -5.29 0.32 3.64
C VAL A 18 -4.34 0.74 2.53
N TYR A 19 -4.89 0.98 1.35
CA TYR A 19 -4.13 1.44 0.20
C TYR A 19 -4.07 2.97 0.18
N ILE A 20 -2.85 3.49 0.05
CA ILE A 20 -2.56 4.93 -0.04
C ILE A 20 -1.73 5.18 -1.30
N GLU A 21 -2.13 6.16 -2.11
CA GLU A 21 -1.45 6.50 -3.35
C GLU A 21 -1.20 8.01 -3.47
N PRO A 22 -0.24 8.57 -2.72
CA PRO A 22 0.17 9.96 -2.89
C PRO A 22 1.02 10.15 -4.16
N PRO A 23 1.14 11.38 -4.69
CA PRO A 23 2.03 11.68 -5.81
C PRO A 23 3.48 11.22 -5.55
N LEU A 24 4.16 10.69 -6.56
CA LEU A 24 5.55 10.19 -6.42
C LEU A 24 6.51 11.22 -5.82
N GLU A 25 6.35 12.49 -6.19
CA GLU A 25 7.11 13.61 -5.63
C GLU A 25 6.95 13.74 -4.11
N THR A 26 5.75 13.49 -3.58
CA THR A 26 5.47 13.50 -2.14
C THR A 26 6.19 12.34 -1.47
N ILE A 27 6.16 11.15 -2.08
CA ILE A 27 6.88 9.96 -1.57
C ILE A 27 8.39 10.23 -1.53
N VAL A 28 8.96 10.78 -2.60
CA VAL A 28 10.41 11.06 -2.69
C VAL A 28 10.83 12.09 -1.64
N ARG A 29 10.07 13.19 -1.49
CA ARG A 29 10.31 14.22 -0.47
C ARG A 29 10.29 13.63 0.93
N GLN A 30 9.20 12.94 1.29
CA GLN A 30 9.05 12.34 2.62
C GLN A 30 10.11 11.27 2.93
N ASN A 31 10.60 10.54 1.93
CA ASN A 31 11.70 9.56 2.12
C ASN A 31 13.06 10.24 2.34
N ALA A 32 13.29 11.41 1.74
CA ALA A 32 14.50 12.19 1.94
C ALA A 32 14.56 12.81 3.35
N ASP A 33 13.40 13.19 3.89
CA ASP A 33 13.28 13.85 5.20
C ASP A 33 13.36 12.87 6.41
N ARG A 34 13.53 11.56 6.16
CA ARG A 34 13.65 10.57 7.24
C ARG A 34 15.00 10.68 7.96
N SER A 35 15.02 10.35 9.25
CA SER A 35 16.27 10.21 10.03
C SER A 35 17.29 9.28 9.38
N ARG A 36 16.81 8.27 8.63
CA ARG A 36 17.60 7.42 7.75
C ARG A 36 16.99 7.45 6.33
N PRO A 37 17.48 8.32 5.44
CA PRO A 37 16.90 8.51 4.12
C PRO A 37 16.96 7.26 3.25
N VAL A 38 15.92 7.07 2.44
CA VAL A 38 15.91 6.04 1.38
C VAL A 38 16.37 6.70 0.08
N PRO A 39 17.39 6.15 -0.62
CA PRO A 39 17.86 6.72 -1.88
C PRO A 39 16.74 6.81 -2.93
N LYS A 40 16.64 7.94 -3.63
CA LYS A 40 15.63 8.20 -4.67
C LYS A 40 15.49 7.06 -5.68
N LYS A 41 16.61 6.53 -6.18
CA LYS A 41 16.63 5.40 -7.13
C LYS A 41 15.95 4.14 -6.60
N VAL A 42 16.00 3.89 -5.28
CA VAL A 42 15.33 2.75 -4.66
C VAL A 42 13.82 2.99 -4.61
N VAL A 43 13.40 4.22 -4.26
CA VAL A 43 11.98 4.61 -4.24
C VAL A 43 11.37 4.47 -5.63
N GLU A 44 12.00 5.04 -6.65
CA GLU A 44 11.54 4.97 -8.05
C GLU A 44 11.46 3.53 -8.54
N ARG A 45 12.46 2.69 -8.21
CA ARG A 45 12.46 1.27 -8.57
C ARG A 45 11.32 0.49 -7.93
N LEU A 46 10.96 0.80 -6.67
CA LEU A 46 9.84 0.15 -6.00
C LEU A 46 8.49 0.66 -6.53
N ALA A 47 8.37 1.96 -6.78
CA ALA A 47 7.18 2.55 -7.39
C ALA A 47 6.89 1.94 -8.78
N GLY A 48 7.92 1.68 -9.59
CA GLY A 48 7.77 1.00 -10.88
C GLY A 48 7.37 -0.47 -10.81
N LYS A 49 7.30 -1.07 -9.61
CA LYS A 49 6.83 -2.45 -9.37
C LYS A 49 5.47 -2.49 -8.66
N LEU A 50 4.85 -1.34 -8.42
CA LEU A 50 3.60 -1.25 -7.69
C LEU A 50 2.48 -1.96 -8.47
N GLU A 51 1.78 -2.85 -7.78
CA GLU A 51 0.53 -3.45 -8.24
C GLU A 51 -0.59 -3.00 -7.30
N VAL A 52 -1.73 -2.59 -7.86
CA VAL A 52 -2.88 -2.15 -7.06
C VAL A 52 -3.48 -3.37 -6.36
N PRO A 53 -3.63 -3.34 -5.02
CA PRO A 53 -4.17 -4.48 -4.29
C PRO A 53 -5.62 -4.73 -4.67
N THR A 54 -5.99 -6.00 -4.67
CA THR A 54 -7.33 -6.47 -4.98
C THR A 54 -8.01 -7.04 -3.74
N TRP A 55 -9.34 -7.11 -3.78
CA TRP A 55 -10.15 -7.79 -2.76
C TRP A 55 -9.80 -9.27 -2.59
N ARG A 56 -8.99 -9.84 -3.49
CA ARG A 56 -8.50 -11.22 -3.38
C ARG A 56 -7.28 -11.35 -2.47
N GLU A 57 -6.70 -10.29 -1.97
CA GLU A 57 -5.48 -10.39 -1.15
C GLU A 57 -5.75 -10.24 0.36
N CYS A 58 -6.98 -9.87 0.75
CA CYS A 58 -7.32 -9.53 2.13
C CYS A 58 -8.80 -9.76 2.46
N HIS A 59 -9.17 -9.58 3.73
CA HIS A 59 -10.56 -9.64 4.20
C HIS A 59 -11.27 -8.29 4.10
N ALA A 60 -10.51 -7.20 4.15
CA ALA A 60 -11.00 -5.84 3.97
C ALA A 60 -9.94 -5.01 3.26
N LEU A 61 -10.36 -4.23 2.26
CA LEU A 61 -9.54 -3.27 1.55
C LEU A 61 -10.20 -1.89 1.64
N ALA A 62 -9.44 -0.88 2.03
CA ALA A 62 -9.86 0.51 2.04
C ALA A 62 -8.90 1.35 1.22
N LEU A 63 -9.43 2.23 0.36
CA LEU A 63 -8.68 3.28 -0.30
C LEU A 63 -8.74 4.54 0.56
N LEU A 64 -7.58 5.14 0.85
CA LEU A 64 -7.51 6.43 1.51
C LEU A 64 -7.22 7.53 0.48
N GLU A 65 -8.23 8.34 0.18
CA GLU A 65 -8.13 9.38 -0.87
C GLU A 65 -7.38 10.64 -0.41
N ARG A 66 -7.07 10.77 0.88
CA ARG A 66 -6.42 11.96 1.43
C ARG A 66 -5.22 11.57 2.27
N VAL A 67 -4.03 11.80 1.74
CA VAL A 67 -2.79 11.87 2.52
C VAL A 67 -2.39 13.35 2.52
N ALA A 68 -2.60 14.02 3.65
CA ALA A 68 -2.26 15.43 3.85
C ALA A 68 -0.75 15.69 3.80
#